data_AF-A0A7X2TD42-F1
#
_entry.id   AF-A0A7X2TD42-F1
#
_cell.length_a   1.000
_cell.length_b   1.000
_cell.length_c   1.000
_cell.angle_alpha   90.00
_cell.angle_beta   90.00
_cell.angle_gamma   90.00
#
_symmetry.space_group_name_H-M   'P 1'
#
loop_
_entity.id
_entity.type
_entity.pdbx_description
1 polymer ?
#
loop_
_entity_poly.entity_id
_entity_poly.type
_entity_poly.pdbx_seq_one_letter_code
_entity_poly.pdbx_strand_id
1 'polypeptide(L)'
;MHSTIRKIWNWVTSVLVAAIVVLAIMLVGIRAIGLTPYSVLSGSMEPKYPVGSLIYVKKTNPHNIKVGDTITFVLNEDLAVATHEVWDIDEEHTCFYTQGIANKDADGNIIHDGNPVHFNNLIGKPVFCIPGLGYFTDYVTRPPGMYLAASIALILLMLTFVPDLIDKADEMDRKKEAEKKNTEKQEN
;
A
#
# COMPACT_ATOMS: atom_id res chain seq x y z
N MET A 1 34.91 -12.93 -0.43
CA MET A 1 34.28 -11.78 -1.14
C MET A 1 35.12 -10.53 -0.82
N HIS A 2 35.61 -9.79 -1.82
CA HIS A 2 36.41 -8.58 -1.57
C HIS A 2 35.63 -7.64 -0.63
N SER A 3 36.28 -7.06 0.39
CA SER A 3 35.61 -6.26 1.44
C SER A 3 34.72 -5.14 0.88
N THR A 4 35.07 -4.61 -0.30
CA THR A 4 34.29 -3.64 -1.05
C THR A 4 32.98 -4.21 -1.61
N ILE A 5 33.01 -5.42 -2.18
CA ILE A 5 31.81 -6.09 -2.73
C ILE A 5 30.80 -6.38 -1.62
N ARG A 6 31.28 -6.78 -0.43
CA ARG A 6 30.40 -7.00 0.74
C ARG A 6 29.72 -5.72 1.21
N LYS A 7 30.47 -4.62 1.29
CA LYS A 7 29.90 -3.32 1.67
C LYS A 7 28.84 -2.85 0.67
N ILE A 8 29.10 -3.01 -0.63
CA ILE A 8 28.13 -2.67 -1.68
C ILE A 8 26.88 -3.55 -1.56
N TRP A 9 27.05 -4.87 -1.41
CA TRP A 9 25.93 -5.80 -1.22
C TRP A 9 25.06 -5.41 -0.02
N ASN A 10 25.67 -5.23 1.15
CA ASN A 10 24.95 -4.88 2.38
C ASN A 10 24.24 -3.53 2.26
N TRP A 11 24.85 -2.55 1.61
CA TRP A 11 24.22 -1.25 1.37
C TRP A 11 23.02 -1.37 0.43
N VAL A 12 23.18 -2.07 -0.70
CA VAL A 12 22.10 -2.30 -1.68
C VAL A 12 20.93 -3.06 -1.04
N THR A 13 21.20 -4.17 -0.34
CA THR A 13 20.15 -4.94 0.33
C THR A 13 19.45 -4.14 1.43
N SER A 14 20.20 -3.35 2.21
CA SER A 14 19.62 -2.48 3.24
C SER A 14 18.70 -1.42 2.64
N VAL A 15 19.10 -0.78 1.53
CA VAL A 15 18.26 0.21 0.83
C VAL A 15 16.99 -0.44 0.29
N LEU A 16 17.09 -1.63 -0.30
CA LEU A 16 15.93 -2.36 -0.80
C LEU A 16 14.96 -2.76 0.31
N VAL A 17 15.47 -3.29 1.44
CA VAL A 17 14.64 -3.64 2.60
C VAL A 17 13.98 -2.40 3.19
N ALA A 18 14.71 -1.29 3.33
CA ALA A 18 14.13 -0.02 3.79
C ALA A 18 12.99 0.45 2.88
N ALA A 19 13.17 0.38 1.55
CA ALA A 19 12.12 0.73 0.59
C ALA A 19 10.88 -0.15 0.74
N ILE A 20 11.04 -1.45 0.95
CA ILE A 20 9.93 -2.38 1.19
C ILE A 20 9.20 -2.07 2.50
N VAL A 21 9.95 -1.77 3.57
CA VAL A 21 9.35 -1.40 4.87
C VAL A 21 8.55 -0.09 4.74
N VAL A 22 9.09 0.92 4.05
CA VAL A 22 8.37 2.17 3.78
C VAL A 22 7.11 1.91 2.97
N LEU A 23 7.18 1.09 1.93
CA LEU A 23 6.01 0.70 1.14
C LEU A 23 4.97 -0.04 2.00
N ALA A 24 5.39 -0.99 2.84
CA ALA A 24 4.49 -1.71 3.75
C ALA A 24 3.79 -0.77 4.74
N ILE A 25 4.51 0.23 5.29
CA ILE A 25 3.92 1.27 6.13
C ILE A 25 2.93 2.11 5.32
N MET A 26 3.30 2.51 4.11
CA MET A 26 2.47 3.31 3.22
C MET A 26 1.16 2.60 2.83
N LEU A 27 1.18 1.28 2.67
CA LEU A 27 0.01 0.50 2.26
C LEU A 27 -0.80 -0.04 3.41
N VAL A 28 -0.18 -0.44 4.51
CA VAL A 28 -0.83 -1.13 5.63
C VAL A 28 -0.71 -0.33 6.92
N GLY A 29 0.50 0.10 7.26
CA GLY A 29 0.78 0.81 8.52
C GLY A 29 -0.03 2.10 8.70
N ILE A 30 -0.29 2.82 7.61
CA ILE A 30 -1.04 4.08 7.64
C ILE A 30 -2.50 3.92 8.09
N ARG A 31 -3.06 2.70 8.01
CA ARG A 31 -4.38 2.38 8.56
C ARG A 31 -4.43 2.60 10.08
N ALA A 32 -3.31 2.43 10.79
CA ALA A 32 -3.24 2.63 12.23
C ALA A 32 -3.48 4.10 12.65
N ILE A 33 -3.20 5.06 11.76
CA ILE A 33 -3.46 6.49 12.00
C ILE A 33 -4.80 6.96 11.40
N GLY A 34 -5.68 6.04 11.01
CA GLY A 34 -7.04 6.34 10.52
C GLY A 34 -7.10 6.75 9.04
N LEU A 35 -6.06 6.43 8.26
CA LEU A 35 -6.02 6.63 6.81
C LEU A 35 -6.09 5.29 6.10
N THR A 36 -7.09 5.12 5.23
CA THR A 36 -7.27 3.89 4.47
C THR A 36 -6.93 4.13 3.00
N PRO A 37 -5.93 3.43 2.43
CA PRO A 37 -5.62 3.53 1.02
C PRO A 37 -6.64 2.77 0.16
N TYR A 38 -7.08 3.40 -0.93
CA TYR A 38 -7.94 2.81 -1.98
C TYR A 38 -7.37 3.10 -3.36
N SER A 39 -7.40 2.11 -4.25
CA SER A 39 -7.04 2.29 -5.66
C SER A 39 -8.23 2.84 -6.45
N VAL A 40 -7.99 3.83 -7.30
CA VAL A 40 -9.00 4.41 -8.20
C VAL A 40 -9.13 3.54 -9.44
N LEU A 41 -10.27 2.88 -9.60
CA LEU A 41 -10.52 1.91 -10.67
C LEU A 41 -11.37 2.47 -11.82
N SER A 42 -12.09 3.57 -11.59
CA SER A 42 -12.95 4.23 -12.59
C SER A 42 -12.55 5.69 -12.80
N GLY A 43 -12.89 6.23 -13.97
CA GLY A 43 -12.58 7.62 -14.34
C GLY A 43 -13.62 8.64 -13.89
N SER A 44 -14.57 8.28 -13.01
CA SER A 44 -15.70 9.16 -12.64
C SER A 44 -15.28 10.44 -11.91
N MET A 45 -14.06 10.47 -11.38
CA MET A 45 -13.48 11.59 -10.65
C MET A 45 -12.34 12.30 -11.39
N GLU A 46 -12.19 12.08 -12.70
CA GLU A 46 -11.17 12.78 -13.48
C GLU A 46 -11.49 14.28 -13.64
N PRO A 47 -10.45 15.16 -13.68
CA PRO A 47 -9.02 14.88 -13.52
C PRO A 47 -8.55 14.87 -12.05
N LYS A 48 -9.46 15.08 -11.07
CA LYS A 48 -9.13 15.22 -9.65
C LYS A 48 -8.49 13.95 -9.06
N TYR A 49 -9.04 12.79 -9.40
CA TYR A 49 -8.50 11.48 -9.07
C TYR A 49 -8.39 10.62 -10.35
N PRO A 50 -7.25 10.65 -11.04
CA PRO A 50 -7.03 9.86 -12.25
C PRO A 50 -7.15 8.35 -12.00
N VAL A 51 -7.57 7.60 -13.02
CA VAL A 51 -7.56 6.13 -12.97
C VAL A 51 -6.15 5.61 -12.63
N GLY A 52 -6.08 4.59 -11.77
CA GLY A 52 -4.82 4.01 -11.32
C GLY A 52 -4.11 4.82 -10.24
N SER A 53 -4.75 5.85 -9.67
CA SER A 53 -4.23 6.56 -8.49
C SER A 53 -4.45 5.75 -7.21
N LEU A 54 -3.60 5.99 -6.21
CA LEU A 54 -3.82 5.55 -4.83
C LEU A 54 -4.30 6.75 -4.00
N ILE A 55 -5.52 6.70 -3.49
CA ILE A 55 -6.08 7.73 -2.61
C ILE A 55 -6.04 7.28 -1.15
N TYR A 56 -5.78 8.22 -0.24
CA TYR A 56 -5.81 7.99 1.21
C TYR A 56 -7.04 8.63 1.80
N VAL A 57 -7.92 7.81 2.35
CA VAL A 57 -9.21 8.22 2.87
C VAL A 57 -9.14 8.35 4.38
N LYS A 58 -9.41 9.55 4.88
CA LYS A 58 -9.51 9.83 6.32
C LYS A 58 -10.93 9.64 6.79
N LYS A 59 -11.11 8.80 7.81
CA LYS A 59 -12.42 8.63 8.47
C LYS A 59 -12.94 9.99 8.94
N THR A 60 -14.15 10.34 8.49
CA THR A 60 -14.75 11.65 8.74
C THR A 60 -16.18 11.46 9.24
N ASN A 61 -16.60 12.26 10.21
CA ASN A 61 -17.98 12.26 10.69
C ASN A 61 -18.90 12.77 9.56
N PRO A 62 -20.03 12.08 9.26
CA PRO A 62 -21.01 12.53 8.27
C PRO A 62 -21.45 13.99 8.42
N HIS A 63 -21.62 14.49 9.66
CA HIS A 63 -22.02 15.88 9.93
C HIS A 63 -20.95 16.92 9.60
N ASN A 64 -19.71 16.51 9.31
CA ASN A 64 -18.64 17.40 8.88
C ASN A 64 -18.50 17.46 7.35
N ILE A 65 -19.30 16.69 6.61
CA ILE A 65 -19.32 16.70 5.15
C ILE A 65 -20.14 17.89 4.65
N LYS A 66 -19.66 18.53 3.58
CA LYS A 66 -20.32 19.66 2.95
C LYS A 66 -20.53 19.39 1.46
N VAL A 67 -21.51 20.07 0.86
CA VAL A 67 -21.67 20.11 -0.59
C VAL A 67 -20.34 20.56 -1.24
N GLY A 68 -19.93 19.84 -2.28
CA GLY A 68 -18.63 19.99 -2.96
C GLY A 68 -17.51 19.13 -2.38
N ASP A 69 -17.71 18.47 -1.23
CA ASP A 69 -16.72 17.52 -0.72
C ASP A 69 -16.71 16.24 -1.55
N THR A 70 -15.52 15.68 -1.77
CA THR A 70 -15.41 14.29 -2.22
C THR A 70 -15.44 13.36 -1.03
N ILE A 71 -16.28 12.34 -1.10
CA ILE A 71 -16.40 11.28 -0.11
C ILE A 71 -16.15 9.92 -0.74
N THR A 72 -15.62 9.00 0.07
CA THR A 72 -15.51 7.58 -0.23
C THR A 72 -16.54 6.84 0.62
N PHE A 73 -17.29 5.92 0.01
CA PHE A 73 -18.40 5.23 0.67
C PHE A 73 -18.61 3.83 0.10
N VAL A 74 -19.35 3.01 0.84
CA VAL A 74 -19.81 1.69 0.39
C VAL A 74 -21.05 1.85 -0.48
N LEU A 75 -20.97 1.39 -1.72
CA LEU A 75 -21.98 1.57 -2.77
C LEU A 75 -23.11 0.55 -2.66
N ASN A 76 -22.82 -0.70 -2.28
CA ASN A 76 -23.79 -1.79 -2.29
C ASN A 76 -23.47 -2.88 -1.23
N GLU A 77 -24.33 -3.89 -1.16
CA GLU A 77 -24.20 -5.03 -0.23
C GLU A 77 -22.95 -5.88 -0.50
N ASP A 78 -22.41 -5.86 -1.72
CA ASP A 78 -21.15 -6.53 -2.09
C ASP A 78 -19.91 -5.81 -1.54
N LEU A 79 -20.09 -4.79 -0.71
CA LEU A 79 -19.04 -3.94 -0.15
C LEU A 79 -18.19 -3.25 -1.22
N ALA A 80 -18.76 -3.00 -2.40
CA ALA A 80 -18.09 -2.21 -3.43
C ALA A 80 -17.88 -0.77 -2.91
N VAL A 81 -16.71 -0.20 -3.17
CA VAL A 81 -16.35 1.13 -2.69
C VAL A 81 -16.30 2.11 -3.86
N ALA A 82 -16.98 3.24 -3.72
CA ALA A 82 -16.96 4.33 -4.68
C ALA A 82 -16.44 5.61 -4.02
N THR A 83 -15.94 6.54 -4.83
CA THR A 83 -15.50 7.86 -4.38
C THR A 83 -16.06 8.91 -5.31
N HIS A 84 -17.00 9.74 -4.83
CA HIS A 84 -17.71 10.74 -5.63
C HIS A 84 -17.84 12.07 -4.88
N GLU A 85 -18.21 13.13 -5.59
CA GLU A 85 -18.47 14.46 -5.02
C GLU A 85 -19.91 14.58 -4.54
N VAL A 86 -20.10 15.17 -3.35
CA VAL A 86 -21.42 15.45 -2.78
C VAL A 86 -21.99 16.69 -3.46
N TRP A 87 -23.19 16.57 -4.04
CA TRP A 87 -23.89 17.71 -4.65
C TRP A 87 -25.10 18.17 -3.82
N ASP A 88 -25.64 17.31 -2.97
CA ASP A 88 -26.70 17.66 -2.02
C ASP A 88 -26.63 16.80 -0.74
N ILE A 89 -27.19 17.30 0.36
CA ILE A 89 -27.22 16.64 1.67
C ILE A 89 -28.62 16.74 2.25
N ASP A 90 -29.22 15.59 2.54
CA ASP A 90 -30.49 15.49 3.24
C ASP A 90 -30.25 15.03 4.69
N GLU A 91 -30.27 15.99 5.61
CA GLU A 91 -30.07 15.71 7.04
C GLU A 91 -31.27 15.00 7.69
N GLU A 92 -32.48 15.15 7.15
CA GLU A 92 -33.68 14.51 7.68
C GLU A 92 -33.67 13.00 7.38
N HIS A 93 -33.33 12.64 6.15
CA HIS A 93 -33.20 11.25 5.70
C HIS A 93 -31.80 10.66 5.94
N THR A 94 -30.87 11.44 6.49
CA THR A 94 -29.50 11.05 6.82
C THR A 94 -28.73 10.46 5.62
N CYS A 95 -28.79 11.14 4.49
CA CYS A 95 -28.14 10.71 3.26
C CYS A 95 -27.47 11.85 2.48
N PHE A 96 -26.51 11.46 1.66
CA PHE A 96 -25.82 12.31 0.70
C PHE A 96 -26.28 11.96 -0.71
N TYR A 97 -26.40 12.96 -1.56
CA TYR A 97 -26.49 12.76 -3.00
C TYR A 97 -25.15 13.05 -3.64
N THR A 98 -24.64 12.09 -4.40
CA THR A 98 -23.29 12.13 -4.98
C THR A 98 -23.30 12.13 -6.50
N GLN A 99 -22.17 12.53 -7.08
CA GLN A 99 -21.94 12.54 -8.51
C GLN A 99 -20.46 12.33 -8.82
N GLY A 100 -20.19 11.58 -9.89
CA GLY A 100 -18.88 11.60 -10.51
C GLY A 100 -18.70 12.88 -11.32
N ILE A 101 -17.73 13.73 -10.98
CA ILE A 101 -17.49 15.02 -11.67
C ILE A 101 -17.15 14.86 -13.17
N ALA A 102 -16.72 13.67 -13.58
CA ALA A 102 -16.43 13.33 -14.98
C ALA A 102 -17.58 12.64 -15.71
N ASN A 103 -18.62 12.20 -14.98
CA ASN A 103 -19.77 11.50 -15.57
C ASN A 103 -20.66 12.53 -16.26
N LYS A 104 -20.67 12.55 -17.60
CA LYS A 104 -21.44 13.53 -18.39
C LYS A 104 -22.37 12.87 -19.39
N ASP A 105 -23.51 13.51 -19.65
CA ASP A 105 -24.43 13.13 -20.71
C ASP A 105 -23.93 13.61 -22.09
N ALA A 106 -24.73 13.35 -23.14
CA ALA A 106 -24.40 13.74 -24.51
C ALA A 106 -24.33 15.27 -24.71
N ASP A 107 -24.99 16.03 -23.84
CA ASP A 107 -25.03 17.49 -23.87
C ASP A 107 -23.94 18.14 -22.99
N GLY A 108 -23.18 17.32 -22.26
CA GLY A 108 -22.06 17.73 -21.41
C GLY A 108 -22.43 18.10 -19.97
N ASN A 109 -23.67 17.84 -19.54
CA ASN A 109 -24.11 18.05 -18.17
C ASN A 109 -23.67 16.89 -17.28
N ILE A 110 -23.38 17.16 -16.01
CA ILE A 110 -22.99 16.13 -15.04
C ILE A 110 -24.21 15.24 -14.73
N ILE A 111 -24.00 13.93 -14.76
CA ILE A 111 -25.00 12.94 -14.39
C ILE A 111 -24.86 12.64 -12.89
N HIS A 112 -25.93 12.89 -12.14
CA HIS A 112 -26.01 12.54 -10.72
C HIS A 112 -26.16 11.04 -10.51
N ASP A 113 -25.63 10.52 -9.40
CA ASP A 113 -25.82 9.13 -9.04
C ASP A 113 -27.31 8.88 -8.69
N GLY A 114 -27.85 7.74 -9.14
CA GLY A 114 -29.27 7.45 -8.97
C GLY A 114 -29.68 7.02 -7.56
N ASN A 115 -28.73 6.55 -6.74
CA ASN A 115 -29.00 6.09 -5.37
C ASN A 115 -28.35 7.04 -4.35
N PRO A 116 -29.07 7.44 -3.29
CA PRO A 116 -28.49 8.21 -2.21
C PRO A 116 -27.53 7.35 -1.38
N VAL A 117 -26.56 8.02 -0.74
CA VAL A 117 -25.55 7.40 0.12
C VAL A 117 -25.91 7.69 1.57
N HIS A 118 -26.35 6.67 2.32
CA HIS A 118 -26.63 6.84 3.74
C HIS A 118 -25.38 7.20 4.55
N PHE A 119 -25.55 7.97 5.62
CA PHE A 119 -24.45 8.37 6.51
C PHE A 119 -23.65 7.18 7.06
N ASN A 120 -24.31 6.03 7.27
CA ASN A 120 -23.67 4.80 7.73
C ASN A 120 -22.75 4.15 6.69
N ASN A 121 -22.92 4.47 5.41
CA ASN A 121 -22.08 3.95 4.33
C ASN A 121 -20.84 4.82 4.09
N LEU A 122 -20.73 5.97 4.76
CA LEU A 122 -19.57 6.85 4.65
C LEU A 122 -18.32 6.19 5.24
N ILE A 123 -17.27 6.05 4.42
CA ILE A 123 -15.94 5.65 4.87
C ILE A 123 -15.16 6.88 5.31
N GLY A 124 -15.18 7.96 4.50
CA GLY A 124 -14.50 9.21 4.85
C GLY A 124 -14.20 10.09 3.65
N LYS A 125 -13.24 11.01 3.80
CA LYS A 125 -12.81 11.95 2.76
C LYS A 125 -11.41 11.59 2.25
N PRO A 126 -11.18 11.53 0.94
CA PRO A 126 -9.82 11.47 0.40
C PRO A 126 -9.06 12.74 0.80
N VAL A 127 -7.88 12.59 1.39
CA VAL A 127 -7.01 13.70 1.82
C VAL A 127 -5.68 13.75 1.05
N PHE A 128 -5.32 12.67 0.38
CA PHE A 128 -4.08 12.57 -0.39
C PHE A 128 -4.26 11.62 -1.58
N CYS A 129 -3.54 11.88 -2.68
CA CYS A 129 -3.61 11.12 -3.92
C CYS A 129 -2.21 10.97 -4.51
N ILE A 130 -1.83 9.74 -4.88
CA ILE A 130 -0.60 9.45 -5.62
C ILE A 130 -0.99 8.82 -6.97
N PRO A 131 -0.94 9.58 -8.07
CA PRO A 131 -1.23 9.06 -9.41
C PRO A 131 -0.34 7.88 -9.80
N GLY A 132 -0.90 6.89 -10.48
CA GLY A 132 -0.21 5.70 -11.00
C GLY A 132 0.14 4.62 -9.97
N LEU A 133 0.23 4.96 -8.68
CA LEU A 133 0.60 3.98 -7.64
C LEU A 133 -0.51 2.94 -7.40
N GLY A 134 -1.77 3.30 -7.67
CA GLY A 134 -2.92 2.41 -7.54
C GLY A 134 -2.79 1.12 -8.37
N TYR A 135 -2.19 1.18 -9.57
CA TYR A 135 -1.96 -0.02 -10.39
C TYR A 135 -1.04 -1.03 -9.72
N PHE A 136 0.03 -0.54 -9.09
CA PHE A 136 1.00 -1.38 -8.40
C PHE A 136 0.42 -1.96 -7.10
N THR A 137 -0.26 -1.13 -6.33
CA THR A 137 -0.78 -1.53 -5.02
C THR A 137 -1.94 -2.48 -5.13
N ASP A 138 -2.77 -2.32 -6.15
CA ASP A 138 -3.88 -3.22 -6.42
C ASP A 138 -3.41 -4.66 -6.66
N TYR A 139 -2.34 -4.82 -7.44
CA TYR A 139 -1.71 -6.11 -7.68
C TYR A 139 -1.08 -6.72 -6.40
N VAL A 140 -0.38 -5.91 -5.62
CA VAL A 140 0.35 -6.36 -4.41
C VAL A 140 -0.60 -6.65 -3.24
N THR A 141 -1.81 -6.09 -3.22
CA THR A 141 -2.77 -6.26 -2.10
C THR A 141 -3.82 -7.32 -2.35
N ARG A 142 -4.02 -7.77 -3.60
CA ARG A 142 -4.96 -8.86 -3.95
C ARG A 142 -4.26 -10.21 -4.12
N PRO A 143 -4.88 -11.34 -3.71
CA PRO A 143 -4.41 -12.67 -4.10
C PRO A 143 -4.52 -12.87 -5.63
N PRO A 144 -3.55 -13.54 -6.29
CA PRO A 144 -2.34 -14.17 -5.73
C PRO A 144 -1.14 -13.22 -5.55
N GLY A 145 -1.20 -11.98 -6.05
CA GLY A 145 -0.07 -11.03 -6.03
C GLY A 145 0.42 -10.69 -4.62
N MET A 146 -0.46 -10.67 -3.62
CA MET A 146 -0.10 -10.54 -2.21
C MET A 146 0.87 -11.62 -1.72
N TYR A 147 0.63 -12.89 -2.08
CA TYR A 147 1.51 -14.00 -1.67
C TYR A 147 2.88 -13.90 -2.33
N LEU A 148 2.91 -13.49 -3.60
CA LEU A 148 4.16 -13.27 -4.32
C LEU A 148 4.97 -12.13 -3.68
N ALA A 149 4.33 -11.00 -3.40
CA ALA A 149 4.99 -9.85 -2.78
C ALA A 149 5.51 -10.17 -1.37
N ALA A 150 4.71 -10.87 -0.55
CA ALA A 150 5.13 -11.32 0.78
C ALA A 150 6.32 -12.29 0.70
N SER A 151 6.32 -13.21 -0.26
CA SER A 151 7.42 -14.16 -0.48
C SER A 151 8.71 -13.45 -0.90
N ILE A 152 8.63 -12.49 -1.83
CA ILE A 152 9.78 -11.68 -2.26
C ILE A 152 10.34 -10.88 -1.08
N ALA A 153 9.47 -10.24 -0.28
CA ALA A 153 9.89 -9.50 0.90
C ALA A 153 10.62 -10.39 1.91
N LEU A 154 10.11 -11.60 2.17
CA LEU A 154 10.72 -12.57 3.07
C LEU A 154 12.09 -13.05 2.55
N ILE A 155 12.20 -13.36 1.25
CA ILE A 155 13.47 -13.79 0.64
C ILE A 155 14.51 -12.67 0.72
N LEU A 156 14.13 -11.44 0.39
CA LEU A 156 15.04 -10.28 0.50
C LEU A 156 15.50 -10.06 1.95
N LEU A 157 14.61 -10.26 2.92
CA LEU A 157 14.95 -10.22 4.34
C LEU A 157 15.84 -11.38 4.77
N MET A 158 15.73 -12.56 4.17
CA MET A 158 16.69 -13.65 4.43
C MET A 158 18.06 -13.35 3.82
N LEU A 159 18.11 -12.71 2.63
CA LEU A 159 19.35 -12.35 1.96
C LEU A 159 20.20 -11.36 2.74
N THR A 160 19.63 -10.57 3.67
CA THR A 160 20.42 -9.72 4.56
C THR A 160 21.28 -10.50 5.55
N PHE A 161 20.89 -11.74 5.90
CA PHE A 161 21.65 -12.60 6.82
C PHE A 161 22.67 -13.51 6.13
N VAL A 162 22.61 -13.64 4.80
CA VAL A 162 23.53 -14.50 4.02
C VAL A 162 25.01 -14.16 4.25
N PRO A 163 25.44 -12.88 4.25
CA PRO A 163 26.83 -12.53 4.52
C PRO A 163 27.30 -13.03 5.90
N ASP A 164 26.46 -12.89 6.92
CA ASP A 164 26.76 -13.30 8.30
C ASP A 164 26.84 -14.83 8.43
N LEU A 165 26.01 -15.56 7.68
CA LEU A 165 26.05 -17.03 7.64
C LEU A 165 27.34 -17.54 6.98
N ILE A 166 27.76 -16.91 5.88
CA ILE A 166 29.02 -17.25 5.20
C ILE A 166 30.22 -16.96 6.12
N ASP A 167 30.22 -15.82 6.83
CA ASP A 167 31.30 -15.48 7.77
C ASP A 167 31.41 -16.48 8.91
N LYS A 168 30.27 -16.90 9.48
CA LYS A 168 30.24 -17.93 10.52
C LYS A 168 30.73 -19.29 10.00
N ALA A 169 30.39 -19.66 8.76
CA ALA A 169 30.89 -20.90 8.14
C ALA A 169 32.41 -20.86 7.96
N ASP A 170 32.95 -19.77 7.39
CA ASP A 170 34.40 -19.58 7.20
C ASP A 170 35.16 -19.56 8.54
N GLU A 171 34.59 -18.98 9.60
CA GLU A 171 35.18 -19.02 10.95
C GLU A 171 35.19 -20.43 11.55
N MET A 172 34.12 -21.21 11.37
CA MET A 172 34.06 -22.60 11.85
C MET A 172 35.07 -23.50 11.15
N ASP A 173 35.22 -23.36 9.82
CA ASP A 173 36.20 -24.16 9.07
C ASP A 173 37.64 -23.80 9.44
N ARG A 174 37.95 -22.50 9.63
CA ARG A 174 39.26 -22.06 10.13
C ARG A 174 39.58 -22.59 11.53
N LYS A 175 38.59 -22.65 12.43
CA LYS A 175 38.77 -23.24 13.77
C LYS A 175 39.05 -24.73 13.70
N LYS A 176 38.29 -25.48 12.90
CA LYS A 176 38.51 -26.93 12.71
C LYS A 176 39.89 -27.23 12.14
N GLU A 177 40.34 -26.46 11.15
CA GLU A 177 41.68 -26.61 10.58
C GLU A 177 42.79 -26.30 11.60
N ALA A 178 42.60 -25.28 12.44
CA ALA A 178 43.56 -24.92 13.49
C ALA A 178 43.63 -25.98 14.60
N GLU A 179 42.48 -26.54 15.02
CA GLU A 179 42.42 -27.65 15.99
C GLU A 179 43.13 -28.89 15.44
N LYS A 180 42.86 -29.26 14.18
CA LYS A 180 43.48 -30.43 13.54
C LYS A 180 45.02 -30.32 13.48
N LYS A 181 45.53 -29.14 13.11
CA LYS A 181 46.99 -28.86 13.09
C LYS A 181 47.63 -28.89 14.46
N ASN A 182 46.91 -28.50 15.51
CA ASN A 182 47.42 -28.56 16.89
C ASN A 182 47.49 -30.00 17.41
N THR A 183 46.49 -30.83 17.09
CA THR A 183 46.50 -32.26 17.45
C THR A 183 47.64 -33.01 16.74
N GLU A 184 47.84 -32.81 15.44
CA GLU A 184 48.95 -33.43 14.68
C GLU A 184 50.35 -33.01 15.16
N LYS A 185 50.48 -31.82 15.77
CA LYS A 185 51.73 -31.34 16.39
C LYS A 185 52.00 -31.89 17.78
N GLN A 186 50.98 -32.40 18.48
CA GLN A 186 51.14 -33.00 19.80
C GLN A 186 51.42 -34.51 19.74
N GLU A 187 51.13 -35.15 18.60
CA GLU A 187 51.34 -36.58 18.37
C GLU A 187 52.72 -36.93 17.73
N ASN A 188 53.49 -35.92 17.30
CA ASN A 188 54.86 -36.06 16.76
C ASN A 188 55.90 -35.42 17.70
#